data_AF-A0A1Y5KB76-F1
#
_entry.id   AF-A0A1Y5KB76-F1
#
_cell.length_a   1.000
_cell.length_b   1.000
_cell.length_c   1.000
_cell.angle_alpha   90.00
_cell.angle_beta   90.00
_cell.angle_gamma   90.00
#
_symmetry.space_group_name_H-M   'P 1'
#
loop_
_entity.id
_entity.type
_entity.pdbx_description
1 polymer ?
#
loop_
_entity_poly.entity_id
_entity_poly.type
_entity_poly.pdbx_seq_one_letter_code
_entity_poly.pdbx_strand_id
1 'polypeptide(L)'
;MSKILKAFSQYRIEITYSIIAFSGSAILCLQFQSTENFAWFIALSFFCTRMITGIYNYEYYRKSNTPSMKVMLKHLLIKFV
;
A
#
# COMPACT_ATOMS: atom_id res chain seq x y z
N MET A 1 23.30 -5.28 17.23
CA MET A 1 22.26 -4.88 16.26
C MET A 1 21.09 -4.28 17.03
N SER A 2 20.79 -2.99 16.86
CA SER A 2 19.73 -2.30 17.62
C SER A 2 18.38 -3.01 17.42
N LYS A 3 17.56 -3.14 18.48
CA LYS A 3 16.22 -3.76 18.43
C LYS A 3 15.37 -3.21 17.28
N ILE A 4 15.56 -1.93 16.96
CA ILE A 4 14.90 -1.21 15.87
C ILE A 4 15.24 -1.83 14.49
N LEU A 5 16.52 -2.09 14.21
CA LEU A 5 16.97 -2.68 12.94
C LEU A 5 16.42 -4.10 12.73
N LYS A 6 16.24 -4.86 13.82
CA LYS A 6 15.66 -6.21 13.78
C LYS A 6 14.16 -6.16 13.52
N ALA A 7 13.44 -5.19 14.12
CA ALA A 7 12.03 -4.94 13.83
C ALA A 7 11.81 -4.48 12.39
N PHE A 8 12.62 -3.55 11.88
CA PHE A 8 12.60 -3.18 10.46
C PHE A 8 12.80 -4.39 9.57
N SER A 9 13.71 -5.30 9.91
CA SER A 9 13.96 -6.53 9.16
C SER A 9 12.77 -7.49 9.13
N GLN A 10 11.99 -7.52 10.20
CA GLN A 10 10.87 -8.45 10.36
C GLN A 10 9.58 -7.91 9.74
N TYR A 11 9.41 -6.59 9.72
CA TYR A 11 8.23 -5.88 9.19
C TYR A 11 8.50 -5.13 7.88
N ARG A 12 9.55 -5.50 7.12
CA ARG A 12 9.95 -4.77 5.90
C ARG A 12 8.80 -4.61 4.91
N ILE A 13 7.96 -5.64 4.78
CA ILE A 13 6.88 -5.68 3.80
C ILE A 13 5.72 -4.79 4.26
N GLU A 14 5.37 -4.87 5.54
CA GLU A 14 4.34 -4.05 6.17
C GLU A 14 4.68 -2.57 6.10
N ILE A 15 5.91 -2.23 6.45
CA ILE A 15 6.43 -0.86 6.35
C ILE A 15 6.34 -0.37 4.91
N THR A 16 6.66 -1.22 3.93
CA THR A 16 6.66 -0.82 2.52
C THR A 16 5.26 -0.52 2.01
N TYR A 17 4.28 -1.41 2.18
CA TYR A 17 2.94 -1.11 1.69
C TYR A 17 2.29 0.05 2.45
N SER A 18 2.63 0.25 3.74
CA SER A 18 2.17 1.40 4.52
C SER A 18 2.74 2.71 3.99
N ILE A 19 4.03 2.76 3.64
CA ILE A 19 4.64 3.93 3.01
C ILE A 19 3.97 4.22 1.66
N ILE A 20 3.74 3.21 0.83
CA ILE A 20 3.08 3.39 -0.48
C ILE A 20 1.65 3.93 -0.29
N ALA A 21 0.88 3.36 0.64
CA ALA A 21 -0.50 3.79 0.90
C ALA A 21 -0.56 5.22 1.43
N PHE A 22 0.30 5.56 2.39
CA PHE A 22 0.35 6.89 2.97
C PHE A 22 0.82 7.93 1.96
N SER A 23 1.93 7.68 1.26
CA SER A 23 2.46 8.63 0.28
C SER A 23 1.51 8.85 -0.90
N GLY A 24 0.93 7.78 -1.47
CA GLY A 24 -0.01 7.90 -2.58
C GLY A 24 -1.30 8.61 -2.19
N SER A 25 -1.87 8.30 -1.03
CA SER A 25 -3.06 8.99 -0.53
C SER A 25 -2.78 10.46 -0.20
N ALA A 26 -1.64 10.77 0.42
CA ALA A 26 -1.23 12.14 0.71
C ALA A 26 -1.07 12.98 -0.55
N ILE A 27 -0.41 12.45 -1.59
CA ILE A 27 -0.24 13.15 -2.87
C ILE A 27 -1.61 13.44 -3.51
N LEU A 28 -2.49 12.45 -3.59
CA LEU A 28 -3.82 12.63 -4.19
C LEU A 28 -4.71 13.59 -3.39
N CYS A 29 -4.61 13.55 -2.06
CA CYS A 29 -5.30 14.48 -1.18
C CYS A 29 -4.79 15.92 -1.36
N LEU A 30 -3.48 16.13 -1.46
CA LEU A 30 -2.88 17.43 -1.75
C LEU A 30 -3.30 17.96 -3.12
N GLN A 31 -3.39 17.09 -4.13
CA GLN A 31 -3.90 17.47 -5.46
C GLN A 31 -5.37 17.89 -5.40
N PHE A 32 -6.20 17.16 -4.66
CA PHE A 32 -7.59 17.53 -4.44
C PHE A 32 -7.70 18.89 -3.74
N GLN A 33 -6.95 19.12 -2.65
CA GLN A 33 -6.95 20.39 -1.92
C GLN A 33 -6.41 21.56 -2.77
N SER A 34 -5.39 21.33 -3.59
CA SER A 34 -4.75 22.39 -4.38
C SER A 34 -5.54 22.79 -5.63
N THR A 35 -6.31 21.88 -6.21
CA THR A 35 -7.00 22.11 -7.49
C THR A 35 -8.52 22.16 -7.36
N GLU A 36 -9.06 21.76 -6.19
CA GLU A 36 -10.49 21.57 -5.92
C GLU A 36 -11.21 20.66 -6.94
N ASN A 37 -10.44 19.91 -7.74
CA ASN A 37 -10.99 19.07 -8.80
C ASN A 37 -11.45 17.74 -8.22
N PHE A 38 -12.76 17.49 -8.32
CA PHE A 38 -13.41 16.27 -7.85
C PHE A 38 -12.81 14.97 -8.45
N ALA A 39 -12.19 15.05 -9.64
CA ALA A 39 -11.48 13.91 -10.23
C ALA A 39 -10.38 13.36 -9.31
N TRP A 40 -9.69 14.22 -8.54
CA TRP A 40 -8.68 13.78 -7.57
C TRP A 40 -9.29 13.08 -6.36
N PHE A 41 -10.49 13.48 -5.94
CA PHE A 41 -11.22 12.79 -4.88
C PHE A 41 -11.68 11.39 -5.32
N ILE A 42 -12.13 11.25 -6.57
CA ILE A 42 -12.43 9.96 -7.18
C ILE A 42 -11.16 9.11 -7.26
N ALA A 43 -10.05 9.68 -7.75
CA ALA A 43 -8.76 8.99 -7.84
C ALA A 43 -8.24 8.54 -6.47
N LEU A 44 -8.35 9.39 -5.44
CA LEU A 44 -8.03 9.07 -4.05
C LEU A 44 -8.86 7.90 -3.54
N SER A 45 -10.17 7.93 -3.78
CA SER A 45 -11.09 6.87 -3.36
C SER A 45 -10.72 5.54 -4.03
N PHE A 46 -10.54 5.54 -5.35
CA PHE A 46 -10.10 4.34 -6.09
C PHE A 46 -8.75 3.83 -5.61
N PHE A 47 -7.78 4.73 -5.39
CA PHE A 47 -6.46 4.38 -4.90
C PHE A 47 -6.54 3.73 -3.51
N CYS A 48 -7.29 4.32 -2.57
CA CYS A 48 -7.45 3.75 -1.22
C CYS A 48 -8.11 2.36 -1.26
N THR A 49 -9.19 2.19 -2.03
CA THR A 49 -9.84 0.88 -2.19
C THR A 49 -8.87 -0.16 -2.75
N ARG A 50 -8.08 0.21 -3.77
CA ARG A 50 -7.05 -0.66 -4.38
C ARG A 50 -6.02 -1.12 -3.37
N MET A 51 -5.50 -0.17 -2.59
CA MET A 51 -4.48 -0.46 -1.60
C MET A 51 -5.01 -1.41 -0.53
N ILE A 52 -6.23 -1.18 -0.03
CA ILE A 52 -6.86 -2.06 0.96
C ILE A 52 -7.06 -3.47 0.39
N THR A 53 -7.62 -3.61 -0.81
CA THR A 53 -7.83 -4.92 -1.44
C THR A 53 -6.52 -5.64 -1.72
N GLY A 54 -5.50 -4.92 -2.20
CA GLY A 54 -4.17 -5.47 -2.48
C GLY A 54 -3.46 -5.96 -1.22
N ILE A 55 -3.51 -5.16 -0.15
CA ILE A 55 -2.96 -5.53 1.17
C ILE A 55 -3.71 -6.74 1.73
N TYR A 56 -5.05 -6.73 1.69
CA TYR A 56 -5.86 -7.84 2.18
C TYR A 56 -5.54 -9.15 1.45
N ASN A 57 -5.47 -9.12 0.12
CA ASN A 57 -5.15 -10.31 -0.68
C ASN A 57 -3.72 -10.81 -0.42
N TYR A 58 -2.77 -9.90 -0.21
CA TYR A 58 -1.41 -10.26 0.16
C TYR A 58 -1.35 -10.89 1.56
N GLU A 59 -2.02 -10.31 2.56
CA GLU A 59 -2.07 -10.87 3.91
C GLU A 59 -2.78 -12.23 3.94
N TYR A 60 -3.82 -12.41 3.11
CA TYR A 60 -4.43 -13.72 2.90
C TYR A 60 -3.45 -14.72 2.28
N TYR A 61 -2.72 -14.33 1.23
CA TYR A 61 -1.66 -15.15 0.61
C TYR A 61 -0.57 -15.53 1.63
N ARG A 62 -0.15 -14.58 2.48
CA ARG A 62 0.90 -14.76 3.50
C ARG A 62 0.53 -15.77 4.57
N LYS A 63 -0.77 -15.99 4.87
CA LYS A 63 -1.18 -17.02 5.84
C LYS A 63 -0.77 -18.44 5.43
N SER A 64 -0.66 -18.71 4.13
CA SER A 64 -0.34 -20.03 3.58
C SER A 64 0.98 -20.09 2.81
N ASN A 65 1.69 -18.97 2.66
CA ASN A 65 2.91 -18.87 1.86
C ASN A 65 4.00 -18.05 2.55
N THR A 66 5.25 -18.24 2.12
CA THR A 66 6.36 -17.43 2.62
C THR A 66 6.21 -15.96 2.22
N PRO A 67 6.45 -15.01 3.12
CA PRO A 67 6.37 -13.59 2.82
C PRO A 67 7.32 -13.21 1.68
N SER A 68 6.81 -12.51 0.67
CA SER A 68 7.60 -12.11 -0.49
C SER A 68 7.20 -10.71 -0.95
N MET A 69 8.18 -9.80 -0.93
CA MET A 69 8.02 -8.40 -1.36
C MET A 69 7.52 -8.30 -2.81
N LYS A 70 8.03 -9.18 -3.69
CA LYS A 70 7.62 -9.24 -5.10
C LYS A 70 6.15 -9.62 -5.24
N VAL A 71 5.67 -10.57 -4.43
CA VAL A 71 4.27 -11.01 -4.44
C VAL A 71 3.36 -9.97 -3.82
N MET A 72 3.81 -9.27 -2.76
CA MET A 72 3.13 -8.11 -2.19
C MET A 72 2.93 -7.02 -3.24
N LEU A 73 3.99 -6.61 -3.93
CA LEU A 73 3.91 -5.60 -5.00
C LEU A 73 2.98 -6.04 -6.13
N LYS A 74 2.97 -7.33 -6.48
CA LYS A 74 2.04 -7.87 -7.49
C LYS A 74 0.57 -7.75 -7.04
N HIS A 75 0.28 -8.04 -5.78
CA HIS A 75 -1.07 -7.90 -5.22
C HIS A 75 -1.49 -6.43 -5.08
N LEU A 76 -0.56 -5.54 -4.77
CA LEU A 76 -0.82 -4.10 -4.66
C LEU A 76 -0.99 -3.40 -6.02
N LEU A 77 -0.14 -3.71 -7.00
CA LEU A 77 -0.02 -2.92 -8.23
C LEU A 77 -0.66 -3.56 -9.47
N ILE A 78 -0.72 -4.90 -9.53
CA ILE A 78 -0.96 -5.62 -10.81
C ILE A 78 -2.29 -6.36 -10.86
N LYS A 79 -2.88 -6.78 -9.73
CA LYS A 79 -4.22 -7.40 -9.73
C LYS A 79 -5.31 -6.34 -9.97
N PHE A 80 -5.44 -5.90 -11.21
CA PHE A 80 -6.70 -5.56 -11.85
C PHE A 80 -7.36 -6.89 -12.25
N VAL A 81 -8.68 -7.02 -12.06
CA VAL A 81 -9.53 -8.19 -12.34
C VAL A 81 -9.74 -9.10 -11.12
#